data_AF-A0A1I2BV11-F1
#
_entry.id   AF-A0A1I2BV11-F1
#
_cell.length_a   1.000
_cell.length_b   1.000
_cell.length_c   1.000
_cell.angle_alpha   90.00
_cell.angle_beta   90.00
_cell.angle_gamma   90.00
#
_symmetry.space_group_name_H-M   'P 1'
#
loop_
_entity.id
_entity.type
_entity.pdbx_description
1 polymer ?
#
loop_
_entity_poly.entity_id
_entity_poly.type
_entity_poly.pdbx_seq_one_letter_code
_entity_poly.pdbx_strand_id
1 'polypeptide(L)'
;MKESIKFNNGARECEFLFNIRSLKEMEQELGFSLNLLFTPNVALGLRLMTIHFTQLGVKYGLQDKQPEDKDPYGFIERYCDSGGTLDTLNAHILAAIDATNLFTEGPAAKREEIRKVLEKA
;
A
#
# COMPACT_ATOMS: atom_id res chain seq x y z
N MET A 1 5.02 10.83 -11.34
CA MET A 1 3.83 10.02 -11.73
C MET A 1 3.36 9.29 -10.50
N LYS A 2 2.08 8.94 -10.40
CA LYS A 2 1.64 7.97 -9.40
C LYS A 2 2.16 6.62 -9.87
N GLU A 3 3.10 6.03 -9.14
CA GLU A 3 3.62 4.70 -9.47
C GLU A 3 2.65 3.66 -8.92
N SER A 4 2.35 2.67 -9.74
CA SER A 4 1.51 1.54 -9.38
C SER A 4 2.38 0.35 -8.98
N ILE A 5 1.86 -0.48 -8.08
CA ILE A 5 2.53 -1.69 -7.62
C ILE A 5 1.83 -2.90 -8.22
N LYS A 6 2.58 -3.63 -9.05
CA LYS A 6 2.12 -4.86 -9.67
C LYS A 6 2.50 -6.06 -8.82
N PHE A 7 1.60 -7.04 -8.75
CA PHE A 7 1.82 -8.29 -8.03
C PHE A 7 0.96 -9.41 -8.61
N ASN A 8 1.32 -10.66 -8.40
CA ASN A 8 0.52 -11.81 -8.84
C ASN A 8 -0.35 -12.30 -7.69
N ASN A 9 -1.65 -12.51 -7.93
CA ASN A 9 -2.57 -13.06 -6.93
C ASN A 9 -2.78 -14.59 -7.03
N GLY A 10 -1.99 -15.27 -7.85
CA GLY A 10 -2.08 -16.69 -8.18
C GLY A 10 -2.82 -16.99 -9.49
N ALA A 11 -3.74 -16.12 -9.89
CA ALA A 11 -4.52 -16.28 -11.11
C ALA A 11 -4.08 -15.30 -12.22
N ARG A 12 -3.72 -14.08 -11.83
CA ARG A 12 -3.36 -13.01 -12.77
C ARG A 12 -2.40 -11.99 -12.15
N GLU A 13 -1.81 -11.17 -13.01
CA GLU A 13 -1.17 -9.92 -12.59
C GLU A 13 -2.27 -8.93 -12.16
N CYS A 14 -2.12 -8.43 -10.94
CA CYS A 14 -2.94 -7.41 -10.31
C CYS A 14 -2.11 -6.15 -10.07
N GLU A 15 -2.80 -5.04 -9.84
CA GLU A 15 -2.17 -3.74 -9.64
C GLU A 15 -2.85 -2.99 -8.49
N PHE A 16 -2.03 -2.45 -7.59
CA PHE A 16 -2.45 -1.44 -6.63
C PHE A 16 -2.01 -0.05 -7.08
N LEU A 17 -2.95 0.88 -7.04
CA LEU A 17 -2.72 2.29 -7.31
C LEU A 17 -3.59 3.13 -6.39
N PHE A 18 -2.97 4.05 -5.67
CA PHE A 18 -3.67 4.99 -4.80
C PHE A 18 -3.59 6.42 -5.35
N ASN A 19 -4.68 7.16 -5.13
CA ASN A 19 -4.74 8.60 -5.31
C ASN A 19 -5.26 9.26 -4.03
N ILE A 20 -5.20 10.60 -3.95
CA ILE A 20 -5.63 11.34 -2.75
C ILE A 20 -7.09 10.99 -2.35
N ARG A 21 -7.99 10.77 -3.31
CA ARG A 21 -9.38 10.41 -3.03
C ARG A 21 -9.49 9.03 -2.39
N SER A 22 -8.85 8.02 -2.96
CA SER A 22 -8.88 6.65 -2.43
C SER A 22 -8.22 6.57 -1.05
N LEU A 23 -7.14 7.32 -0.82
CA LEU A 23 -6.48 7.41 0.49
C LEU A 23 -7.39 8.10 1.52
N LYS A 24 -8.03 9.21 1.15
CA LYS A 24 -8.99 9.91 2.01
C LYS A 24 -10.16 9.01 2.41
N GLU A 25 -10.68 8.21 1.48
CA GLU A 25 -11.77 7.27 1.78
C GLU A 25 -11.30 6.14 2.71
N MET A 26 -10.09 5.62 2.48
CA MET A 26 -9.45 4.64 3.35
C MET A 26 -9.22 5.18 4.77
N GLU A 27 -8.67 6.39 4.93
CA GLU A 27 -8.48 7.03 6.24
C GLU A 27 -9.81 7.24 6.99
N GLN A 28 -10.86 7.63 6.28
CA GLN A 28 -12.19 7.81 6.88
C GLN A 28 -12.77 6.51 7.43
N GLU A 29 -12.61 5.39 6.72
CA GLU A 29 -13.09 4.10 7.19
C GLU A 29 -12.18 3.50 8.29
N LEU A 30 -10.86 3.72 8.22
CA LEU A 30 -9.91 3.28 9.25
C LEU A 30 -10.05 4.03 10.58
N GLY A 31 -10.44 5.31 10.54
CA GLY A 31 -10.52 6.18 11.70
C GLY A 31 -9.15 6.71 12.19
N PHE A 32 -8.09 6.57 11.38
CA PHE A 32 -6.77 7.13 11.67
C PHE A 32 -6.06 7.58 10.38
N SER A 33 -5.06 8.45 10.52
CA SER A 33 -4.27 8.90 9.37
C SER A 33 -3.25 7.85 8.92
N LEU A 34 -3.18 7.62 7.61
CA LEU A 34 -2.19 6.71 6.99
C LEU A 34 -0.75 7.18 7.21
N ASN A 35 -0.54 8.45 7.56
CA ASN A 35 0.79 8.96 7.95
C ASN A 35 1.37 8.22 9.17
N LEU A 36 0.50 7.65 10.03
CA LEU A 36 0.96 6.84 11.17
C LEU A 36 1.66 5.54 10.76
N LEU A 37 1.50 5.09 9.51
CA LEU A 37 2.19 3.90 8.99
C LEU A 37 3.67 4.17 8.70
N PHE A 38 4.05 5.44 8.52
CA PHE A 38 5.41 5.88 8.18
C PHE A 38 6.16 6.48 9.38
N THR A 39 5.64 6.28 10.59
CA THR A 39 6.32 6.67 11.83
C THR A 39 7.53 5.77 12.11
N PRO A 40 8.60 6.29 12.76
CA PRO A 40 9.71 5.44 13.23
C PRO A 40 9.28 4.40 14.29
N ASN A 41 8.08 4.52 14.87
CA ASN A 41 7.53 3.53 15.78
C ASN A 41 6.96 2.30 15.03
N VAL A 42 7.82 1.35 14.70
CA VAL A 42 7.46 0.11 13.97
C VAL A 42 6.34 -0.67 14.66
N ALA A 43 6.33 -0.75 16.00
CA ALA A 43 5.30 -1.47 16.75
C ALA A 43 3.91 -0.85 16.59
N LEU A 44 3.83 0.49 16.48
CA LEU A 44 2.58 1.18 16.17
C LEU A 44 2.13 0.85 14.74
N GLY A 45 3.04 0.92 13.76
CA GLY A 45 2.73 0.56 12.36
C GLY A 45 2.16 -0.85 12.22
N LEU A 46 2.80 -1.84 12.85
CA LEU A 46 2.31 -3.23 12.85
C LEU A 46 0.94 -3.39 13.51
N ARG A 47 0.64 -2.61 14.56
CA ARG A 47 -0.69 -2.65 15.23
C ARG A 47 -1.80 -2.04 14.37
N LEU A 48 -1.48 -1.10 13.50
CA LEU A 48 -2.45 -0.44 12.63
C LEU A 48 -2.82 -1.28 11.40
N MET A 49 -1.92 -2.17 10.96
CA MET A 49 -2.14 -3.09 9.83
C MET A 49 -2.98 -4.31 10.20
N THR A 50 -4.23 -4.05 10.57
CA THR A 50 -5.23 -5.09 10.84
C THR A 50 -5.76 -5.74 9.56
N ILE A 51 -6.55 -6.82 9.66
CA ILE A 51 -7.28 -7.38 8.52
C ILE A 51 -8.19 -6.33 7.87
N HIS A 52 -8.77 -5.42 8.66
CA HIS A 52 -9.58 -4.32 8.12
C HIS A 52 -8.73 -3.36 7.27
N PHE A 53 -7.49 -3.08 7.68
CA PHE A 53 -6.55 -2.33 6.84
C PHE A 53 -6.29 -3.03 5.50
N THR A 54 -6.00 -4.34 5.54
CA THR A 54 -5.80 -5.13 4.31
C THR A 54 -7.03 -5.07 3.39
N GLN A 55 -8.23 -5.24 3.98
CA GLN A 55 -9.50 -5.18 3.26
C GLN A 55 -9.73 -3.82 2.59
N LEU A 56 -9.47 -2.72 3.29
CA LEU A 56 -9.61 -1.37 2.73
C LEU A 56 -8.53 -1.08 1.68
N GLY A 57 -7.31 -1.59 1.87
CA GLY A 57 -6.25 -1.51 0.88
C GLY A 57 -6.65 -2.18 -0.44
N VAL A 58 -7.27 -3.36 -0.39
CA VAL A 58 -7.82 -4.03 -1.57
C VAL A 58 -9.00 -3.25 -2.16
N LYS A 59 -9.96 -2.85 -1.33
CA LYS A 59 -11.15 -2.09 -1.77
C LYS A 59 -10.77 -0.82 -2.54
N TYR A 60 -9.85 -0.03 -2.01
CA TYR A 60 -9.52 1.29 -2.55
C TYR A 60 -8.33 1.29 -3.50
N GLY A 61 -7.40 0.35 -3.36
CA GLY A 61 -6.18 0.29 -4.15
C GLY A 61 -6.28 -0.58 -5.40
N LEU A 62 -7.07 -1.66 -5.40
CA LEU A 62 -7.05 -2.66 -6.48
C LEU A 62 -7.64 -2.08 -7.77
N GLN A 63 -6.84 -2.08 -8.84
CA GLN A 63 -7.26 -1.67 -10.18
C GLN A 63 -7.86 -2.85 -10.95
N ASP A 64 -8.63 -2.55 -12.01
CA ASP A 64 -9.21 -3.54 -12.92
C ASP A 64 -9.86 -4.75 -12.22
N LYS A 65 -10.68 -4.45 -11.20
CA LYS A 65 -11.41 -5.43 -10.40
C LYS A 65 -12.30 -6.29 -11.30
N GLN A 66 -12.14 -7.61 -11.21
CA GLN A 66 -13.10 -8.55 -11.80
C GLN A 66 -14.34 -8.66 -10.91
N PRO A 67 -15.46 -9.23 -11.41
CA PRO A 67 -16.68 -9.41 -10.62
C PRO A 67 -16.43 -10.09 -9.26
N GLU A 68 -15.54 -11.08 -9.22
CA GLU A 68 -15.13 -11.80 -8.01
C GLU A 68 -14.31 -10.96 -7.03
N ASP A 69 -13.70 -9.86 -7.48
CA ASP A 69 -12.89 -8.94 -6.66
C ASP A 69 -13.75 -7.84 -6.02
N LYS A 70 -15.08 -7.83 -6.26
CA LYS A 70 -16.02 -6.90 -5.63
C LYS A 70 -16.11 -7.10 -4.13
N ASP A 71 -15.90 -8.33 -3.66
CA ASP A 71 -15.71 -8.63 -2.25
C ASP A 71 -14.22 -8.67 -1.93
N PRO A 72 -13.69 -7.66 -1.20
CA PRO A 72 -12.28 -7.64 -0.85
C PRO A 72 -11.86 -8.78 0.08
N TYR A 73 -12.77 -9.31 0.93
CA TYR A 73 -12.43 -10.45 1.80
C TYR A 73 -12.22 -11.71 0.97
N GLY A 74 -13.13 -11.99 0.03
CA GLY A 74 -12.94 -13.07 -0.94
C GLY A 74 -11.67 -12.91 -1.79
N PHE A 75 -11.26 -11.67 -2.14
CA PHE A 75 -9.95 -11.45 -2.78
C PHE A 75 -8.78 -11.87 -1.87
N ILE A 76 -8.81 -11.46 -0.60
CA ILE A 76 -7.77 -11.79 0.39
C ILE A 76 -7.68 -13.29 0.59
N GLU A 77 -8.80 -13.99 0.74
CA GLU A 77 -8.85 -15.45 0.87
C GLU A 77 -8.21 -16.13 -0.34
N ARG A 78 -8.61 -15.76 -1.57
CA ARG A 78 -8.02 -16.31 -2.80
C ARG A 78 -6.53 -16.05 -2.93
N TYR A 79 -6.06 -14.88 -2.51
CA TYR A 79 -4.64 -14.54 -2.50
C TYR A 79 -3.86 -15.44 -1.52
N CYS A 80 -4.43 -15.73 -0.36
CA CYS A 80 -3.83 -16.65 0.61
C CYS A 80 -3.87 -18.10 0.12
N ASP A 81 -4.98 -18.54 -0.48
CA ASP A 81 -5.14 -19.90 -1.02
C ASP A 81 -4.16 -20.20 -2.16
N SER A 82 -3.70 -19.18 -2.89
CA SER A 82 -2.70 -19.31 -3.94
C SER A 82 -1.24 -19.29 -3.43
N GLY A 83 -1.04 -19.28 -2.10
CA GLY A 83 0.27 -19.30 -1.45
C GLY A 83 0.80 -17.94 -1.04
N GLY A 84 0.04 -16.86 -1.24
CA GLY A 84 0.31 -15.56 -0.66
C GLY A 84 0.05 -15.53 0.86
N THR A 85 0.45 -14.45 1.51
CA THR A 85 0.17 -14.23 2.94
C THR A 85 -0.39 -12.82 3.18
N LEU A 86 -1.05 -12.60 4.32
CA LEU A 86 -1.45 -11.24 4.71
C LEU A 86 -0.27 -10.27 4.78
N ASP A 87 0.90 -10.75 5.20
CA ASP A 87 2.12 -9.94 5.26
C ASP A 87 2.57 -9.49 3.88
N THR A 88 2.66 -10.42 2.91
CA THR A 88 3.05 -10.08 1.53
C THR A 88 2.01 -9.18 0.86
N LEU A 89 0.72 -9.39 1.12
CA LEU A 89 -0.34 -8.53 0.59
C LEU A 89 -0.28 -7.12 1.18
N ASN A 90 -0.07 -7.01 2.49
CA ASN A 90 0.12 -5.74 3.18
C ASN A 90 1.37 -5.00 2.69
N ALA A 91 2.45 -5.72 2.39
CA ALA A 91 3.65 -5.14 1.80
C ALA A 91 3.36 -4.49 0.43
N HIS A 92 2.56 -5.14 -0.42
CA HIS A 92 2.13 -4.54 -1.70
C HIS A 92 1.25 -3.30 -1.51
N ILE A 93 0.33 -3.34 -0.54
CA ILE A 93 -0.53 -2.18 -0.20
C ILE A 93 0.33 -1.01 0.29
N LEU A 94 1.23 -1.25 1.24
CA LEU A 94 2.14 -0.24 1.79
C LEU A 94 3.03 0.36 0.70
N ALA A 95 3.61 -0.48 -0.14
CA ALA A 95 4.44 -0.02 -1.26
C ALA A 95 3.65 0.90 -2.20
N ALA A 96 2.37 0.58 -2.45
CA ALA A 96 1.52 1.41 -3.31
C ALA A 96 1.11 2.73 -2.65
N ILE A 97 0.96 2.76 -1.32
CA ILE A 97 0.73 3.99 -0.56
C ILE A 97 2.01 4.85 -0.57
N ASP A 98 3.18 4.26 -0.34
CA ASP A 98 4.48 4.96 -0.35
C ASP A 98 4.80 5.55 -1.73
N ALA A 99 4.50 4.79 -2.79
CA ALA A 99 4.64 5.20 -4.20
C ALA A 99 3.85 6.47 -4.58
N THR A 100 2.91 6.90 -3.73
CA THR A 100 2.21 8.19 -3.91
C THR A 100 3.11 9.39 -3.65
N ASN A 101 4.21 9.21 -2.91
CA ASN A 101 5.11 10.25 -2.42
C ASN A 101 4.40 11.35 -1.58
N LEU A 102 3.27 11.01 -0.95
CA LEU A 102 2.51 11.92 -0.09
C LEU A 102 2.93 11.84 1.38
N PHE A 103 3.53 10.72 1.80
CA PHE A 103 3.85 10.43 3.20
C PHE A 103 5.35 10.34 3.48
N THR A 104 6.15 10.15 2.43
CA THR A 104 7.61 10.07 2.51
C THR A 104 8.22 11.02 1.48
N GLU A 105 9.44 11.48 1.77
CA GLU A 105 10.23 12.21 0.80
C GLU A 105 10.50 11.31 -0.40
N GLY A 106 9.88 11.65 -1.54
CA GLY A 106 9.94 10.79 -2.71
C GLY A 106 11.36 10.54 -3.22
N PRO A 107 11.55 9.58 -4.15
CA PRO A 107 12.87 9.17 -4.63
C PRO A 107 13.75 10.32 -5.17
N ALA A 108 13.16 11.42 -5.61
CA ALA A 108 13.88 12.62 -6.04
C ALA A 108 14.51 13.37 -4.85
N ALA A 109 13.78 13.55 -3.76
CA ALA A 109 14.27 14.20 -2.54
C ALA A 109 15.37 13.35 -1.88
N LYS A 110 15.18 12.04 -1.79
CA LYS A 110 16.20 11.12 -1.26
C LYS A 110 17.48 11.07 -2.12
N ARG A 111 17.34 11.11 -3.45
CA ARG A 111 18.49 11.22 -4.37
C ARG A 111 19.24 12.54 -4.22
N GLU A 112 18.50 13.63 -3.99
CA GLU A 112 19.07 14.96 -3.76
C GLU A 112 19.82 15.04 -2.42
N GLU A 113 19.32 14.40 -1.36
CA GLU A 113 20.05 14.27 -0.10
C GLU A 113 21.35 13.49 -0.26
N ILE A 114 21.31 12.34 -0.94
CA ILE A 114 22.50 11.53 -1.23
C ILE A 114 23.52 12.35 -2.03
N ARG A 115 23.07 13.10 -3.05
CA ARG A 115 23.93 14.00 -3.84
C ARG A 115 24.61 15.04 -2.95
N LYS A 116 23.88 15.70 -2.06
CA LYS A 116 24.43 16.69 -1.10
C LYS A 116 25.44 16.11 -0.13
N VAL A 117 25.33 14.84 0.25
CA VAL A 117 26.31 14.15 1.09
C VAL A 117 27.58 13.85 0.28
N LEU A 118 27.43 13.36 -0.95
CA LEU A 118 28.56 13.05 -1.84
C LEU A 118 29.34 14.29 -2.28
N GLU A 119 28.68 15.43 -2.48
CA GLU A 119 29.33 16.71 -2.83
C GLU A 119 30.09 17.36 -1.67
N LYS A 120 29.88 16.89 -0.43
CA LYS A 120 30.55 17.38 0.79
C LYS A 120 31.68 16.46 1.28
N ALA A 121 31.87 15.29 0.67
CA ALA A 121 32.91 14.32 0.98
C ALA A 121 34.12 14.49 0.06
#